data_AF-A0A954RZD0-F1
#
_entry.id   AF-A0A954RZD0-F1
#
_cell.length_a   1.000
_cell.length_b   1.000
_cell.length_c   1.000
_cell.angle_alpha   90.00
_cell.angle_beta   90.00
_cell.angle_gamma   90.00
#
_symmetry.space_group_name_H-M   'P 1'
#
loop_
_entity.id
_entity.type
_entity.pdbx_description
1 polymer ?
#
loop_
_entity_poly.entity_id
_entity_poly.type
_entity_poly.pdbx_seq_one_letter_code
_entity_poly.pdbx_strand_id
1 'polypeptide(L)'
;MLTLSLALSLASAVGAVDTNEATAEKLAQWVNSLGSNDFGARERAEESLSRAGLAAEAALKEGLTHQDLEVRIRAARLLSQLKRLAFERLVEKFVNGGKLETPLPGWRAYAKIVGDSRDSKRLFVNMLKQGEGALQLIEDEKDISQELAVQLQTLTPQFNGVFGAAPTVPGGSDSPAASLGLTLMLASKLTASDYARLSSSLYQVFRNDSPELKANQQLNRMFRHYLEHVLSLETDRSLILYVVL
;
A
#
# COMPACT_ATOMS: atom_id res chain seq x y z
N MET A 1 42.94 11.37 70.40
CA MET A 1 41.61 11.95 70.08
C MET A 1 41.39 11.72 68.59
N LEU A 2 40.59 10.71 68.18
CA LEU A 2 39.16 10.84 67.80
C LEU A 2 38.96 12.05 66.86
N THR A 3 38.52 11.92 65.60
CA THR A 3 37.35 11.17 65.11
C THR A 3 37.45 10.72 63.64
N LEU A 4 36.87 9.55 63.41
CA LEU A 4 36.38 8.92 62.20
C LEU A 4 35.37 9.82 61.44
N SER A 5 35.38 9.83 60.10
CA SER A 5 34.17 10.12 59.30
C SER A 5 34.24 9.44 57.94
N LEU A 6 33.56 8.30 57.92
CA LEU A 6 33.14 7.48 56.80
C LEU A 6 31.97 8.20 56.09
N ALA A 7 32.11 8.54 54.80
CA ALA A 7 30.99 8.96 53.98
C ALA A 7 30.68 7.86 52.96
N LEU A 8 29.87 6.91 53.42
CA LEU A 8 29.14 5.95 52.62
C LEU A 8 28.01 6.72 51.91
N SER A 9 28.15 6.99 50.61
CA SER A 9 27.02 7.53 49.83
C SER A 9 26.36 6.41 49.04
N LEU A 10 25.08 6.26 49.33
CA LEU A 10 24.17 5.22 48.87
C LEU A 10 23.98 5.21 47.36
N ALA A 11 23.71 4.00 46.88
CA ALA A 11 23.16 3.68 45.58
C ALA A 11 22.01 4.62 45.16
N SER A 12 22.02 4.98 43.88
CA SER A 12 20.79 5.17 43.13
C SER A 12 20.88 4.29 41.90
N ALA A 13 20.37 3.07 42.06
CA ALA A 13 19.89 2.24 40.98
C ALA A 13 18.71 2.98 40.32
N VAL A 14 19.02 3.82 39.34
CA VAL A 14 18.04 4.19 38.33
C VAL A 14 18.23 3.19 37.22
N GLY A 15 17.47 2.10 37.30
CA GLY A 15 17.33 1.13 36.23
C GLY A 15 17.05 1.88 34.95
N ALA A 16 18.01 1.83 34.03
CA ALA A 16 17.92 2.41 32.72
C ALA A 16 16.78 1.71 31.97
N VAL A 17 15.68 2.43 31.80
CA VAL A 17 14.88 2.52 30.57
C VAL A 17 14.87 1.22 29.74
N ASP A 18 13.92 0.32 30.03
CA ASP A 18 13.53 -0.78 29.13
C ASP A 18 12.77 -0.20 27.92
N THR A 19 13.51 0.30 26.94
CA THR A 19 13.01 0.51 25.58
C THR A 19 12.84 -0.85 24.90
N ASN A 20 11.66 -1.45 25.07
CA ASN A 20 10.88 -2.15 24.05
C ASN A 20 11.62 -2.89 22.91
N GLU A 21 12.49 -3.86 23.24
CA GLU A 21 12.76 -4.99 22.35
C GLU A 21 12.21 -6.25 23.02
N ALA A 22 10.98 -6.61 22.68
CA ALA A 22 10.46 -7.93 23.04
C ALA A 22 11.34 -8.97 22.34
N THR A 23 12.04 -9.81 23.11
CA THR A 23 12.90 -10.85 22.54
C THR A 23 12.07 -11.86 21.75
N ALA A 24 12.70 -12.55 20.79
CA ALA A 24 12.03 -13.57 19.98
C ALA A 24 11.35 -14.64 20.84
N GLU A 25 11.99 -15.05 21.94
CA GLU A 25 11.44 -16.03 22.88
C GLU A 25 10.15 -15.51 23.55
N LYS A 26 10.14 -14.22 23.93
CA LYS A 26 8.98 -13.60 24.57
C LYS A 26 7.81 -13.46 23.60
N LEU A 27 8.09 -13.11 22.35
CA LEU A 27 7.10 -13.05 21.27
C LEU A 27 6.49 -14.43 21.01
N ALA A 28 7.31 -15.48 20.93
CA ALA A 28 6.84 -16.85 20.78
C ALA A 28 5.97 -17.31 21.97
N GLN A 29 6.35 -16.96 23.20
CA GLN A 29 5.53 -17.24 24.40
C GLN A 29 4.16 -16.56 24.35
N TRP A 30 4.10 -15.31 23.91
CA TRP A 30 2.83 -14.61 23.74
C TRP A 30 1.98 -15.25 22.64
N VAL A 31 2.57 -15.67 21.51
CA VAL A 31 1.86 -16.40 20.46
C VAL A 31 1.25 -17.70 20.99
N ASN A 32 2.00 -18.49 21.76
CA ASN A 32 1.47 -19.70 22.39
C ASN A 32 0.32 -19.39 23.36
N SER A 33 0.42 -18.28 24.08
CA SER A 33 -0.60 -17.83 25.04
C SER A 33 -1.90 -17.36 24.38
N LEU A 34 -1.95 -17.17 23.06
CA LEU A 34 -3.19 -16.91 22.31
C LEU A 34 -4.19 -18.08 22.39
N GLY A 35 -3.70 -19.31 22.58
CA GLY A 35 -4.50 -20.53 22.76
C GLY A 35 -4.66 -20.95 24.22
N SER A 36 -4.29 -20.10 25.18
CA SER A 36 -4.44 -20.41 26.60
C SER A 36 -5.91 -20.68 26.94
N ASN A 37 -6.20 -21.61 27.85
CA ASN A 37 -7.56 -21.81 28.37
C ASN A 37 -8.03 -20.63 29.23
N ASP A 38 -7.09 -19.88 29.83
CA ASP A 38 -7.39 -18.67 30.60
C ASP A 38 -7.60 -17.46 29.69
N PHE A 39 -8.80 -16.86 29.76
CA PHE A 39 -9.17 -15.69 28.95
C PHE A 39 -8.26 -14.49 29.21
N GLY A 40 -7.91 -14.23 30.47
CA GLY A 40 -7.04 -13.10 30.83
C GLY A 40 -5.60 -13.26 30.31
N ALA A 41 -5.09 -14.49 30.21
CA ALA A 41 -3.83 -14.77 29.54
C ALA A 41 -3.90 -14.52 28.04
N ARG A 42 -5.00 -14.89 27.37
CA ARG A 42 -5.21 -14.61 25.94
C ARG A 42 -5.22 -13.10 25.67
N GLU A 43 -5.99 -12.33 26.43
CA GLU A 43 -6.06 -10.86 26.23
C GLU A 43 -4.71 -10.17 26.45
N ARG A 44 -4.00 -10.51 27.53
CA ARG A 44 -2.66 -9.95 27.80
C ARG A 44 -1.66 -10.30 26.69
N ALA A 45 -1.75 -11.48 26.12
CA ALA A 45 -0.91 -11.88 24.98
C ALA A 45 -1.24 -11.05 23.73
N GLU A 46 -2.52 -10.88 23.39
CA GLU A 46 -2.95 -10.04 22.27
C GLU A 46 -2.49 -8.59 22.43
N GLU A 47 -2.66 -8.00 23.61
CA GLU A 47 -2.20 -6.64 23.91
C GLU A 47 -0.68 -6.50 23.81
N SER A 48 0.06 -7.51 24.27
CA SER A 48 1.53 -7.48 24.25
C SER A 48 2.06 -7.60 22.82
N LEU A 49 1.51 -8.51 22.02
CA LEU A 49 1.84 -8.65 20.59
C LEU A 49 1.46 -7.38 19.80
N SER A 50 0.32 -6.77 20.11
CA SER A 50 -0.11 -5.52 19.49
C SER A 50 0.84 -4.35 19.83
N ARG A 51 1.31 -4.26 21.08
CA ARG A 51 2.29 -3.24 21.51
C ARG A 51 3.67 -3.45 20.91
N ALA A 52 4.09 -4.69 20.70
CA ALA A 52 5.35 -5.01 20.03
C ALA A 52 5.35 -4.58 18.55
N GLY A 53 4.19 -4.41 17.92
CA GLY A 53 4.09 -3.91 16.55
C GLY A 53 4.72 -4.85 15.53
N LEU A 54 5.46 -4.30 14.55
CA LEU A 54 6.12 -5.10 13.51
C LEU A 54 7.18 -6.08 14.05
N ALA A 55 7.72 -5.86 15.25
CA ALA A 55 8.63 -6.82 15.87
C ALA A 55 7.97 -8.20 16.09
N ALA A 56 6.65 -8.24 16.27
CA ALA A 56 5.89 -9.49 16.43
C ALA A 56 5.59 -10.21 15.10
N GLU A 57 5.90 -9.62 13.94
CA GLU A 57 5.50 -10.16 12.64
C GLU A 57 6.02 -11.58 12.40
N ALA A 58 7.30 -11.82 12.69
CA ALA A 58 7.91 -13.15 12.50
C ALA A 58 7.24 -14.22 13.37
N ALA A 59 7.07 -13.95 14.67
CA ALA A 59 6.42 -14.87 15.60
C ALA A 59 4.94 -15.13 15.24
N LEU A 60 4.21 -14.10 14.78
CA LEU A 60 2.83 -14.25 14.34
C LEU A 60 2.72 -15.08 13.05
N LYS A 61 3.68 -14.96 12.12
CA LYS A 61 3.76 -15.82 10.93
C LYS A 61 3.98 -17.28 11.32
N GLU A 62 4.85 -17.55 12.28
CA GLU A 62 5.03 -18.90 12.83
C GLU A 62 3.72 -19.42 13.45
N GLY A 63 3.01 -18.55 14.19
CA GLY A 63 1.69 -18.83 14.77
C GLY A 63 0.62 -19.27 13.75
N LEU A 64 0.74 -18.91 12.47
CA LEU A 64 -0.17 -19.38 11.41
C LEU A 64 -0.06 -20.89 11.15
N THR A 65 1.07 -21.49 11.52
CA THR A 65 1.34 -22.93 11.37
C THR A 65 1.20 -23.71 12.67
N HIS A 66 0.75 -23.05 13.74
CA HIS A 66 0.61 -23.65 15.06
C HIS A 66 -0.41 -24.81 15.06
N GLN A 67 -0.22 -25.81 15.91
CA GLN A 67 -1.09 -27.00 15.97
C GLN A 67 -2.51 -26.67 16.46
N ASP A 68 -2.62 -25.73 17.40
CA ASP A 68 -3.90 -25.20 17.89
C ASP A 68 -4.57 -24.26 16.87
N LEU A 69 -5.83 -24.54 16.54
CA LEU A 69 -6.65 -23.73 15.64
C LEU A 69 -6.91 -22.31 16.18
N GLU A 70 -7.12 -22.15 17.48
CA GLU A 70 -7.40 -20.84 18.07
C GLU A 70 -6.18 -19.91 17.94
N VAL A 71 -4.97 -20.45 18.15
CA VAL A 71 -3.72 -19.72 17.91
C VAL A 71 -3.62 -19.29 16.44
N ARG A 72 -3.89 -20.20 15.48
CA ARG A 72 -3.82 -19.85 14.04
C ARG A 72 -4.76 -18.70 13.68
N ILE A 73 -6.01 -18.76 14.14
CA ILE A 73 -7.04 -17.74 13.84
C ILE A 73 -6.64 -16.39 14.46
N ARG A 74 -6.23 -16.37 15.73
CA ARG A 74 -5.85 -15.12 16.41
C ARG A 74 -4.57 -14.53 15.84
N ALA A 75 -3.58 -15.37 15.53
CA ALA A 75 -2.35 -14.94 14.89
C ALA A 75 -2.62 -14.30 13.52
N ALA A 76 -3.49 -14.91 12.70
CA ALA A 76 -3.91 -14.33 11.42
C ALA A 76 -4.61 -12.98 11.60
N ARG A 77 -5.52 -12.86 12.57
CA ARG A 77 -6.22 -11.60 12.88
C ARG A 77 -5.24 -10.49 13.28
N LEU A 78 -4.35 -10.79 14.23
CA LEU A 78 -3.35 -9.84 14.73
C LEU A 78 -2.38 -9.42 13.62
N LEU A 79 -1.91 -10.37 12.81
CA LEU A 79 -1.01 -10.08 11.69
C LEU A 79 -1.65 -9.11 10.70
N SER A 80 -2.91 -9.32 10.32
CA SER A 80 -3.65 -8.41 9.44
C SER A 80 -3.82 -7.02 10.05
N GLN A 81 -4.12 -6.93 11.34
CA GLN A 81 -4.24 -5.65 12.05
C GLN A 81 -2.90 -4.90 12.11
N LEU A 82 -1.81 -5.59 12.44
CA LEU A 82 -0.47 -5.02 12.50
C LEU A 82 -0.02 -4.49 11.14
N LYS A 83 -0.21 -5.25 10.07
CA LYS A 83 0.12 -4.81 8.71
C LYS A 83 -0.65 -3.56 8.32
N ARG A 84 -1.95 -3.51 8.63
CA ARG A 84 -2.77 -2.32 8.36
C ARG A 84 -2.27 -1.09 9.13
N LEU A 85 -2.03 -1.21 10.43
CA LEU A 85 -1.53 -0.11 11.26
C LEU A 85 -0.13 0.36 10.82
N ALA A 86 0.75 -0.58 10.47
CA ALA A 86 2.07 -0.25 9.95
C ALA A 86 1.98 0.52 8.63
N PHE A 87 1.11 0.07 7.72
CA PHE A 87 0.87 0.74 6.46
C PHE A 87 0.26 2.14 6.66
N GLU A 88 -0.72 2.30 7.55
CA GLU A 88 -1.31 3.61 7.90
C GLU A 88 -0.25 4.60 8.41
N ARG A 89 0.63 4.17 9.32
CA ARG A 89 1.75 4.99 9.82
C ARG A 89 2.75 5.35 8.72
N LEU A 90 3.07 4.40 7.84
CA LEU A 90 3.96 4.62 6.71
C LEU A 90 3.38 5.67 5.76
N VAL A 91 2.09 5.56 5.45
CA VAL A 91 1.32 6.51 4.64
C VAL A 91 1.33 7.90 5.25
N GLU A 92 1.05 8.01 6.54
CA GLU A 92 1.03 9.29 7.24
C GLU A 92 2.42 9.95 7.20
N LYS A 93 3.46 9.18 7.54
CA LYS A 93 4.85 9.63 7.47
C LYS A 93 5.22 10.10 6.07
N PHE A 94 4.86 9.33 5.04
CA PHE A 94 5.15 9.64 3.65
C PHE A 94 4.46 10.93 3.18
N VAL A 95 3.15 11.05 3.40
CA VAL A 95 2.34 12.21 2.99
C VAL A 95 2.83 13.49 3.67
N ASN A 96 3.28 13.40 4.92
CA ASN A 96 3.81 14.53 5.69
C ASN A 96 5.30 14.81 5.41
N GLY A 97 5.93 14.12 4.44
CA GLY A 97 7.31 14.39 4.03
C GLY A 97 8.39 13.79 4.92
N GLY A 98 8.02 12.86 5.81
CA GLY A 98 8.96 12.11 6.62
C GLY A 98 9.83 11.16 5.78
N LYS A 99 11.08 10.99 6.19
CA LYS A 99 12.01 10.06 5.54
C LYS A 99 11.54 8.61 5.74
N LEU A 100 11.35 7.89 4.65
CA LEU A 100 11.07 6.45 4.67
C LEU A 100 12.40 5.68 4.70
N GLU A 101 12.41 4.53 5.38
CA GLU A 101 13.55 3.61 5.38
C GLU A 101 13.64 2.87 4.04
N THR A 102 12.50 2.36 3.58
CA THR A 102 12.33 1.75 2.26
C THR A 102 11.51 2.69 1.38
N PRO A 103 11.96 2.99 0.15
CA PRO A 103 11.16 3.76 -0.79
C PRO A 103 9.88 3.01 -1.16
N LEU A 104 8.80 3.75 -1.43
CA LEU A 104 7.55 3.18 -1.88
C LEU A 104 7.66 2.72 -3.35
N PRO A 105 7.25 1.48 -3.68
CA PRO A 105 7.32 0.98 -5.05
C PRO A 105 6.52 1.83 -6.02
N GLY A 106 7.12 2.23 -7.13
CA GLY A 106 6.54 3.02 -8.20
C GLY A 106 6.56 4.53 -7.93
N TRP A 107 6.95 4.95 -6.72
CA TRP A 107 6.88 6.36 -6.32
C TRP A 107 7.76 7.25 -7.21
N ARG A 108 8.99 6.82 -7.49
CA ARG A 108 9.93 7.61 -8.30
C ARG A 108 9.41 7.85 -9.72
N ALA A 109 8.83 6.82 -10.34
CA ALA A 109 8.24 6.92 -11.67
C ALA A 109 7.01 7.84 -11.66
N TYR A 110 6.12 7.66 -10.69
CA TYR A 110 4.93 8.47 -10.50
C TYR A 110 5.26 9.96 -10.25
N ALA A 111 6.16 10.24 -9.32
CA ALA A 111 6.55 11.60 -8.95
C ALA A 111 7.21 12.38 -10.10
N LYS A 112 7.87 11.69 -11.04
CA LYS A 112 8.41 12.32 -12.26
C LYS A 112 7.30 12.88 -13.16
N ILE A 113 6.13 12.25 -13.17
CA ILE A 113 4.99 12.61 -14.02
C ILE A 113 4.15 13.69 -13.36
N VAL A 114 3.80 13.51 -12.08
CA VAL A 114 2.82 14.38 -11.41
C VAL A 114 3.45 15.38 -10.44
N GLY A 115 4.65 15.12 -9.94
CA GLY A 115 5.33 15.90 -8.90
C GLY A 115 5.16 15.35 -7.48
N ASP A 116 5.73 16.07 -6.50
CA ASP A 116 5.83 15.67 -5.09
C ASP A 116 4.88 16.46 -4.16
N SER A 117 3.77 16.97 -4.68
CA SER A 117 2.80 17.69 -3.85
C SER A 117 2.07 16.75 -2.88
N ARG A 118 1.52 17.30 -1.79
CA ARG A 118 0.72 16.52 -0.81
C ARG A 118 -0.43 15.77 -1.47
N ASP A 119 -1.12 16.38 -2.43
CA ASP A 119 -2.20 15.71 -3.18
C ASP A 119 -1.68 14.61 -4.11
N SER A 120 -0.49 14.81 -4.71
CA SER A 120 0.17 13.78 -5.52
C SER A 120 0.51 12.55 -4.67
N LYS A 121 1.04 12.76 -3.45
CA LYS A 121 1.29 11.67 -2.49
C LYS A 121 0.01 10.96 -2.06
N ARG A 122 -1.07 11.70 -1.81
CA ARG A 122 -2.37 11.12 -1.41
C ARG A 122 -2.97 10.25 -2.51
N LEU A 123 -2.97 10.72 -3.75
CA LEU A 123 -3.44 9.92 -4.88
C LEU A 123 -2.59 8.66 -5.05
N PHE A 124 -1.27 8.77 -4.96
CA PHE A 124 -0.36 7.63 -5.03
C PHE A 124 -0.61 6.59 -3.93
N VAL A 125 -0.84 7.02 -2.70
CA VAL A 125 -1.21 6.12 -1.60
C VAL A 125 -2.52 5.39 -1.88
N ASN A 126 -3.51 6.08 -2.45
CA ASN A 126 -4.77 5.43 -2.81
C ASN A 126 -4.55 4.39 -3.93
N MET A 127 -3.65 4.66 -4.88
CA MET A 127 -3.24 3.68 -5.89
C MET A 127 -2.55 2.47 -5.27
N LEU A 128 -1.64 2.67 -4.30
CA LEU A 128 -0.99 1.58 -3.56
C LEU A 128 -1.98 0.69 -2.79
N LYS A 129 -3.03 1.30 -2.23
CA LYS A 129 -4.08 0.56 -1.50
C LYS A 129 -4.93 -0.32 -2.41
N GLN A 130 -5.15 0.12 -3.65
CA GLN A 130 -6.00 -0.59 -4.61
C GLN A 130 -5.24 -1.61 -5.46
N GLY A 131 -4.03 -1.24 -5.91
CA GLY A 131 -3.20 -2.05 -6.79
C GLY A 131 -2.21 -2.89 -6.00
N GLU A 132 -2.67 -3.87 -5.23
CA GLU A 132 -1.81 -4.78 -4.44
C GLU A 132 -0.67 -5.34 -5.31
N GLY A 133 0.53 -4.78 -5.17
CA GLY A 133 1.72 -5.19 -5.94
C GLY A 133 1.83 -4.61 -7.37
N ALA A 134 0.79 -4.01 -7.94
CA ALA A 134 0.80 -3.50 -9.32
C ALA A 134 1.89 -2.43 -9.55
N LEU A 135 2.14 -1.56 -8.56
CA LEU A 135 3.20 -0.55 -8.65
C LEU A 135 4.62 -1.14 -8.53
N GLN A 136 4.76 -2.32 -7.90
CA GLN A 136 6.04 -3.07 -7.89
C GLN A 136 6.34 -3.64 -9.28
N LEU A 137 5.33 -4.16 -9.98
CA LEU A 137 5.48 -4.68 -11.35
C LEU A 137 5.98 -3.62 -12.34
N ILE A 138 5.61 -2.35 -12.13
CA ILE A 138 6.13 -1.22 -12.89
C ILE A 138 7.61 -0.97 -12.63
N GLU A 139 8.08 -1.12 -11.39
CA GLU A 139 9.50 -0.98 -11.07
C GLU A 139 10.33 -2.13 -11.61
N ASP A 140 9.78 -3.35 -11.55
CA ASP A 140 10.46 -4.56 -12.02
C ASP A 140 10.36 -4.73 -13.54
N GLU A 141 9.53 -3.93 -14.20
CA GLU A 141 9.18 -3.97 -15.62
C GLU A 141 8.76 -5.38 -16.10
N LYS A 142 7.90 -6.03 -15.30
CA LYS A 142 7.44 -7.41 -15.53
C LYS A 142 5.93 -7.53 -15.46
N ASP A 143 5.37 -8.38 -16.31
CA ASP A 143 3.96 -8.78 -16.33
C ASP A 143 2.94 -7.61 -16.39
N ILE A 144 3.40 -6.43 -16.82
CA ILE A 144 2.60 -5.18 -16.86
C ILE A 144 1.34 -5.35 -17.72
N SER A 145 1.44 -5.98 -18.89
CA SER A 145 0.29 -6.16 -19.78
C SER A 145 -0.74 -7.15 -19.23
N GLN A 146 -0.29 -8.15 -18.46
CA GLN A 146 -1.17 -9.11 -17.78
C GLN A 146 -1.92 -8.41 -16.63
N GLU A 147 -1.20 -7.69 -15.78
CA GLU A 147 -1.80 -6.91 -14.69
C GLU A 147 -2.79 -5.86 -15.21
N LEU A 148 -2.40 -5.13 -16.26
CA LEU A 148 -3.29 -4.15 -16.89
C LEU A 148 -4.54 -4.80 -17.48
N ALA A 149 -4.42 -5.97 -18.11
CA ALA A 149 -5.58 -6.69 -18.63
C ALA A 149 -6.56 -7.08 -17.50
N VAL A 150 -6.04 -7.51 -16.34
CA VAL A 150 -6.85 -7.81 -15.13
C VAL A 150 -7.57 -6.55 -14.67
N GLN A 151 -6.87 -5.40 -14.56
CA GLN A 151 -7.49 -4.14 -14.16
C GLN A 151 -8.54 -3.63 -15.15
N LEU A 152 -8.28 -3.75 -16.45
CA LEU A 152 -9.25 -3.35 -17.46
C LEU A 152 -10.52 -4.22 -17.40
N GLN A 153 -10.40 -5.52 -17.10
CA GLN A 153 -11.56 -6.39 -16.90
C GLN A 153 -12.41 -6.00 -15.69
N THR A 154 -11.80 -5.52 -14.60
CA THR A 154 -12.54 -5.06 -13.42
C THR A 154 -13.20 -3.70 -13.62
N LEU A 155 -12.61 -2.83 -14.45
CA LEU A 155 -13.12 -1.49 -14.73
C LEU A 155 -14.16 -1.45 -15.85
N THR A 156 -14.03 -2.29 -16.88
CA THR A 156 -14.92 -2.24 -18.06
C THR A 156 -16.42 -2.36 -17.72
N PRO A 157 -16.87 -3.27 -16.82
CA PRO A 157 -18.28 -3.33 -16.41
C PRO A 157 -18.75 -2.07 -15.66
N GLN A 158 -17.85 -1.40 -14.94
CA GLN A 158 -18.16 -0.17 -14.18
C GLN A 158 -18.41 1.01 -15.12
N PHE A 159 -17.72 1.05 -16.26
CA PHE A 159 -17.85 2.11 -17.27
C PHE A 159 -18.85 1.80 -18.39
N ASN A 160 -19.20 0.52 -18.60
CA ASN A 160 -20.19 0.09 -19.60
C ASN A 160 -21.63 -0.04 -19.05
N GLY A 161 -21.84 0.10 -17.75
CA GLY A 161 -23.16 0.05 -17.13
C GLY A 161 -24.04 1.25 -17.50
N VAL A 162 -25.18 0.99 -18.15
CA VAL A 162 -26.29 1.94 -18.40
C VAL A 162 -26.98 2.28 -17.08
N PHE A 163 -26.30 2.92 -16.13
CA PHE A 163 -26.88 3.66 -15.00
C PHE A 163 -25.80 4.64 -14.53
N GLY A 164 -26.09 5.93 -14.69
CA GLY A 164 -25.21 7.00 -14.21
C GLY A 164 -24.95 6.87 -12.72
N ALA A 165 -23.72 7.25 -12.35
CA ALA A 165 -23.07 7.05 -11.05
C ALA A 165 -22.61 5.60 -10.80
N ALA A 166 -21.29 5.42 -10.80
CA ALA A 166 -20.66 4.31 -10.11
C ALA A 166 -21.31 4.17 -8.72
N PRO A 167 -21.67 2.95 -8.25
CA PRO A 167 -22.18 2.80 -6.91
C PRO A 167 -21.12 3.34 -5.96
N THR A 168 -21.37 4.51 -5.38
CA THR A 168 -20.60 5.00 -4.25
C THR A 168 -20.92 4.07 -3.11
N VAL A 169 -20.15 2.99 -2.97
CA VAL A 169 -20.21 2.13 -1.80
C VAL A 169 -19.86 3.04 -0.61
N PRO A 170 -20.81 3.32 0.30
CA PRO A 170 -20.52 4.18 1.44
C PRO A 170 -19.45 3.50 2.29
N GLY A 171 -18.25 4.08 2.33
CA GLY A 171 -17.11 3.56 3.11
C GLY A 171 -16.11 2.67 2.37
N GLY A 172 -16.24 2.47 1.05
CA GLY A 172 -15.26 1.74 0.24
C GLY A 172 -14.12 2.65 -0.25
N SER A 173 -12.88 2.20 -0.10
CA SER A 173 -11.63 2.82 -0.58
C SER A 173 -11.48 2.90 -2.11
N ASP A 174 -12.55 2.66 -2.85
CA ASP A 174 -12.54 2.61 -4.31
C ASP A 174 -12.73 4.01 -4.89
N SER A 175 -11.66 4.81 -4.82
CA SER A 175 -11.60 6.07 -5.57
C SER A 175 -11.44 5.74 -7.06
N PRO A 176 -12.40 6.10 -7.94
CA PRO A 176 -12.23 5.91 -9.39
C PRO A 176 -10.96 6.58 -9.91
N ALA A 177 -10.54 7.67 -9.25
CA ALA A 177 -9.29 8.35 -9.54
C ALA A 177 -8.05 7.47 -9.33
N ALA A 178 -8.02 6.65 -8.28
CA ALA A 178 -6.87 5.79 -8.03
C ALA A 178 -6.83 4.61 -9.03
N SER A 179 -7.98 4.03 -9.39
CA SER A 179 -8.03 2.98 -10.42
C SER A 179 -7.62 3.52 -11.81
N LEU A 180 -8.11 4.71 -12.18
CA LEU A 180 -7.68 5.39 -13.40
C LEU A 180 -6.20 5.74 -13.38
N GLY A 181 -5.68 6.25 -12.25
CA GLY A 181 -4.27 6.54 -12.08
C GLY A 181 -3.40 5.30 -12.25
N LEU A 182 -3.80 4.17 -11.67
CA LEU A 182 -3.08 2.91 -11.79
C LEU A 182 -3.09 2.37 -13.22
N THR A 183 -4.25 2.42 -13.87
CA THR A 183 -4.41 2.06 -15.30
C THR A 183 -3.48 2.91 -16.16
N LEU A 184 -3.43 4.22 -15.94
CA LEU A 184 -2.56 5.14 -16.69
C LEU A 184 -1.07 4.85 -16.45
N MET A 185 -0.67 4.54 -15.22
CA MET A 185 0.71 4.17 -14.90
C MET A 185 1.13 2.90 -15.64
N LEU A 186 0.32 1.85 -15.59
CA LEU A 186 0.60 0.60 -16.29
C LEU A 186 0.58 0.78 -17.81
N ALA A 187 -0.41 1.50 -18.33
CA ALA A 187 -0.55 1.76 -19.76
C ALA A 187 0.64 2.56 -20.33
N SER A 188 1.24 3.47 -19.54
CA SER A 188 2.43 4.24 -19.93
C SER A 188 3.71 3.41 -20.08
N LYS A 189 3.65 2.10 -19.78
CA LYS A 189 4.77 1.16 -19.89
C LYS A 189 4.56 0.07 -20.94
N LEU A 190 3.44 0.10 -21.66
CA LEU A 190 3.15 -0.92 -22.66
C LEU A 190 4.13 -0.86 -23.84
N THR A 191 4.45 -2.03 -24.38
CA THR A 191 5.09 -2.16 -25.69
C THR A 191 4.07 -1.86 -26.81
N ALA A 192 4.54 -1.61 -28.04
CA ALA A 192 3.65 -1.43 -29.19
C ALA A 192 2.74 -2.65 -29.41
N SER A 193 3.27 -3.87 -29.23
CA SER A 193 2.47 -5.10 -29.35
C SER A 193 1.42 -5.25 -28.26
N ASP A 194 1.73 -4.88 -27.02
CA ASP A 194 0.76 -4.96 -25.92
C ASP A 194 -0.31 -3.87 -26.06
N TYR A 195 0.09 -2.67 -26.49
CA TYR A 195 -0.83 -1.58 -26.78
C TYR A 195 -1.83 -1.96 -27.86
N ALA A 196 -1.38 -2.53 -28.98
CA ALA A 196 -2.27 -2.98 -30.06
C ALA A 196 -3.31 -4.01 -29.59
N ARG A 197 -2.98 -4.84 -28.59
CA ARG A 197 -3.91 -5.82 -27.99
C ARG A 197 -4.92 -5.18 -27.04
N LEU A 198 -4.52 -4.16 -26.30
CA LEU A 198 -5.32 -3.56 -25.22
C LEU A 198 -5.98 -2.23 -25.61
N SER A 199 -5.68 -1.66 -26.78
CA SER A 199 -6.12 -0.34 -27.23
C SER A 199 -7.64 -0.16 -27.19
N SER A 200 -8.42 -1.16 -27.60
CA SER A 200 -9.88 -1.11 -27.55
C SER A 200 -10.42 -0.98 -26.12
N SER A 201 -9.87 -1.74 -25.17
CA SER A 201 -10.26 -1.66 -23.75
C SER A 201 -9.79 -0.36 -23.11
N LEU A 202 -8.57 0.09 -23.43
CA LEU A 202 -8.06 1.39 -22.99
C LEU A 202 -8.91 2.54 -23.51
N TYR A 203 -9.36 2.48 -24.76
CA TYR A 203 -10.27 3.45 -25.33
C TYR A 203 -11.64 3.44 -24.64
N GLN A 204 -12.18 2.27 -24.27
CA GLN A 204 -13.44 2.20 -23.51
C GLN A 204 -13.32 2.86 -22.13
N VAL A 205 -12.21 2.61 -21.42
CA VAL A 205 -11.97 3.18 -20.09
C VAL A 205 -11.65 4.68 -20.15
N PHE A 206 -10.88 5.12 -21.14
CA PHE A 206 -10.45 6.51 -21.29
C PHE A 206 -11.30 7.32 -22.26
N ARG A 207 -12.43 6.78 -22.73
CA ARG A 207 -13.33 7.46 -23.67
C ARG A 207 -13.46 8.91 -23.27
N ASN A 208 -13.04 9.80 -24.17
CA ASN A 208 -12.87 11.22 -23.92
C ASN A 208 -14.12 11.74 -23.21
N ASP A 209 -13.92 12.17 -21.95
CA ASP A 209 -14.88 12.82 -21.04
C ASP A 209 -15.21 12.10 -19.73
N SER A 210 -14.39 11.17 -19.20
CA SER A 210 -14.48 10.87 -17.75
C SER A 210 -14.33 12.19 -16.96
N PRO A 211 -15.37 12.65 -16.23
CA PRO A 211 -15.30 13.89 -15.46
C PRO A 211 -14.14 13.85 -14.44
N GLU A 212 -13.76 12.66 -13.98
CA GLU A 212 -12.67 12.42 -13.05
C GLU A 212 -11.31 12.80 -13.66
N LEU A 213 -11.05 12.47 -14.93
CA LEU A 213 -9.81 12.85 -15.63
C LEU A 213 -9.69 14.37 -15.81
N LYS A 214 -10.83 15.07 -15.99
CA LYS A 214 -10.88 16.53 -16.14
C LYS A 214 -10.77 17.24 -14.79
N ALA A 215 -11.43 16.72 -13.75
CA ALA A 215 -11.48 17.34 -12.43
C ALA A 215 -10.18 17.16 -11.63
N ASN A 216 -9.40 16.11 -11.92
CA ASN A 216 -8.19 15.79 -11.17
C ASN A 216 -6.92 16.18 -11.94
N GLN A 217 -6.19 17.18 -11.42
CA GLN A 217 -4.97 17.69 -12.06
C GLN A 217 -3.87 16.61 -12.20
N GLN A 218 -3.71 15.73 -11.21
CA GLN A 218 -2.71 14.66 -11.26
C GLN A 218 -3.06 13.66 -12.35
N LEU A 219 -4.32 13.21 -12.43
CA LEU A 219 -4.77 12.32 -13.51
C LEU A 219 -4.62 12.95 -14.88
N ASN A 220 -4.90 14.24 -15.03
CA ASN A 220 -4.71 14.93 -16.30
C ASN A 220 -3.24 14.91 -16.75
N ARG A 221 -2.29 15.09 -15.82
CA ARG A 221 -0.85 14.97 -16.13
C ARG A 221 -0.47 13.55 -16.53
N MET A 222 -0.99 12.55 -15.82
CA MET A 222 -0.75 11.13 -16.13
C MET A 222 -1.33 10.75 -17.49
N PHE A 223 -2.53 11.24 -17.82
CA PHE A 223 -3.16 11.00 -19.10
C PHE A 223 -2.35 11.61 -20.25
N ARG A 224 -1.87 12.85 -20.10
CA ARG A 224 -0.97 13.45 -21.11
C ARG A 224 0.32 12.64 -21.28
N HIS A 225 0.93 12.18 -20.19
CA HIS A 225 2.12 11.35 -20.25
C HIS A 225 1.86 10.02 -20.96
N TYR A 226 0.72 9.38 -20.69
CA TYR A 226 0.27 8.19 -21.42
C TYR A 226 0.08 8.48 -22.91
N LEU A 227 -0.57 9.59 -23.28
CA LEU A 227 -0.72 9.97 -24.68
C LEU A 227 0.63 10.17 -25.36
N GLU A 228 1.57 10.88 -24.73
CA GLU A 228 2.95 11.03 -25.24
C GLU A 228 3.64 9.69 -25.47
N HIS A 229 3.46 8.73 -24.55
CA HIS A 229 3.96 7.36 -24.70
C HIS A 229 3.33 6.67 -25.91
N VAL A 230 2.01 6.69 -26.05
CA VAL A 230 1.30 6.11 -27.20
C VAL A 230 1.77 6.73 -28.51
N LEU A 231 1.92 8.05 -28.56
CA LEU A 231 2.46 8.77 -29.73
C LEU A 231 3.88 8.29 -30.11
N SER A 232 4.66 7.82 -29.13
CA SER A 232 6.00 7.28 -29.37
C SER A 232 6.00 5.83 -29.88
N LEU A 233 4.93 5.08 -29.63
CA LEU A 233 4.76 3.70 -30.08
C LEU A 233 4.26 3.62 -31.53
N GLU A 234 3.48 4.61 -31.98
CA GLU A 234 2.95 4.63 -33.35
C GLU A 234 3.87 5.37 -34.32
N THR A 235 4.35 4.65 -35.34
CA THR A 235 5.11 5.23 -36.46
C THR A 235 4.23 6.01 -37.45
N ASP A 236 2.91 5.79 -37.44
CA ASP A 236 1.94 6.39 -38.37
C ASP A 236 0.91 7.23 -37.60
N ARG A 237 1.01 8.56 -37.72
CA ARG A 237 0.23 9.54 -36.92
C ARG A 237 -1.26 9.58 -37.24
N SER A 238 -1.73 8.79 -38.21
CA SER A 238 -3.09 8.86 -38.74
C SER A 238 -4.17 8.19 -37.86
N LEU A 239 -3.80 7.24 -36.99
CA LEU A 239 -4.73 6.57 -36.05
C LEU A 239 -4.99 7.38 -34.78
N ILE A 240 -4.09 8.31 -34.44
CA ILE A 240 -4.11 9.13 -33.22
C ILE A 240 -5.29 10.10 -33.17
N LEU A 241 -5.76 10.56 -34.33
CA LEU A 241 -6.92 11.46 -34.43
C LEU A 241 -8.22 10.83 -33.90
N TYR A 242 -8.31 9.50 -33.80
CA TYR A 242 -9.49 8.82 -33.23
C TYR A 242 -9.49 8.75 -31.69
N VAL A 243 -8.35 8.97 -31.04
CA VAL A 243 -8.24 8.91 -29.56
C VAL A 243 -8.31 10.31 -28.94
N VAL A 244 -8.02 11.37 -29.71
CA VAL A 244 -7.95 12.76 -29.22
C VAL A 244 -9.19 13.59 -29.59
N LEU A 245 -10.02 13.14 -30.54
CA LEU A 245 -11.34 13.73 -30.85
C LEU A 245 -12.47 13.00 -30.11
#